data_AF-A0A8S2NXW5-F1
#
_entry.id   AF-A0A8S2NXW5-F1
#
_cell.length_a   1.000
_cell.length_b   1.000
_cell.length_c   1.000
_cell.angle_alpha   90.00
_cell.angle_beta   90.00
_cell.angle_gamma   90.00
#
_symmetry.space_group_name_H-M   'P 1'
#
loop_
_entity.id
_entity.type
_entity.pdbx_description
1 polymer ?
#
loop_
_entity_poly.entity_id
_entity_poly.type
_entity_poly.pdbx_seq_one_letter_code
_entity_poly.pdbx_strand_id
1 'polypeptide(L)'
;KCRAILDTGTTLIVGPSSQIALLNRAIGATYDPGSGLYIIDCHTRLLSNFPDVEFSIGNITFILSVLQYLLIVNDGDTQICYTIFQGVNLHDNHGYLIWILGDYFLSRFYSIYNVNSNQVGLAKSISYSYIQIDSKTLFGNFSSKRYFPQFSQFFSFVMIHFITSMFVFE
;
A
#
# COMPACT_ATOMS: atom_id res chain seq x y z
N LYS A 1 3.01 -7.30 -18.42
CA LYS A 1 1.59 -7.35 -17.98
C LYS A 1 1.57 -8.05 -16.63
N CYS A 2 0.91 -7.46 -15.63
CA CYS A 2 0.76 -8.01 -14.28
C CYS A 2 -0.69 -7.82 -13.84
N ARG A 3 -1.15 -8.58 -12.85
CA ARG A 3 -2.51 -8.47 -12.33
C ARG A 3 -2.49 -7.72 -11.02
N ALA A 4 -3.47 -6.84 -10.85
CA ALA A 4 -3.59 -6.00 -9.67
C ALA A 4 -5.01 -6.02 -9.13
N ILE A 5 -5.09 -5.84 -7.81
CA ILE A 5 -6.32 -5.67 -7.05
C ILE A 5 -6.28 -4.29 -6.40
N LEU A 6 -7.38 -3.55 -6.47
CA LEU A 6 -7.59 -2.39 -5.61
C LEU A 6 -8.23 -2.86 -4.31
N ASP A 7 -7.58 -2.61 -3.17
CA ASP A 7 -8.01 -3.16 -1.88
C ASP A 7 -7.94 -2.12 -0.76
N THR A 8 -9.09 -1.57 -0.38
CA THR A 8 -9.22 -0.66 0.77
C THR A 8 -8.97 -1.36 2.13
N GLY A 9 -8.87 -2.69 2.15
CA GLY A 9 -8.50 -3.47 3.34
C GLY A 9 -6.99 -3.59 3.56
N THR A 10 -6.19 -3.16 2.58
CA THR A 10 -4.73 -3.19 2.64
C THR A 10 -4.19 -1.76 2.72
N THR A 11 -3.28 -1.49 3.66
CA THR A 11 -2.68 -0.15 3.77
C THR A 11 -1.66 0.12 2.67
N LEU A 12 -0.74 -0.82 2.44
CA LEU A 12 0.45 -0.66 1.60
C LEU A 12 0.23 -1.04 0.13
N ILE A 13 1.25 -0.83 -0.71
CA ILE A 13 1.32 -1.42 -2.05
C ILE A 13 2.11 -2.72 -1.94
N VAL A 14 1.44 -3.84 -2.18
CA VAL A 14 2.03 -5.17 -2.07
C VAL A 14 2.27 -5.73 -3.46
N GLY A 15 3.45 -6.31 -3.68
CA GLY A 15 3.78 -6.95 -4.94
C GLY A 15 4.77 -8.10 -4.78
N PRO A 16 5.12 -8.78 -5.87
CA PRO A 16 6.07 -9.90 -5.85
C PRO A 16 7.38 -9.49 -5.21
N SER A 17 7.90 -10.30 -4.28
CA SER A 17 9.06 -9.93 -3.48
C SER A 17 10.28 -9.58 -4.33
N SER A 18 10.48 -10.28 -5.45
CA SER A 18 11.57 -9.99 -6.39
C SER A 18 11.42 -8.64 -7.10
N GLN A 19 10.20 -8.26 -7.49
CA GLN A 19 9.92 -7.00 -8.17
C GLN A 19 9.98 -5.83 -7.19
N ILE A 20 9.46 -6.00 -5.99
CA ILE A 20 9.53 -4.99 -4.92
C ILE A 20 10.99 -4.75 -4.49
N ALA A 21 11.81 -5.80 -4.41
CA ALA A 21 13.23 -5.65 -4.11
C ALA A 21 13.97 -4.85 -5.20
N LEU A 22 13.64 -5.07 -6.47
CA LEU A 22 14.20 -4.29 -7.58
C LEU A 22 13.73 -2.82 -7.54
N LEU A 23 12.44 -2.60 -7.31
CA LEU A 23 11.85 -1.26 -7.18
C LEU A 23 12.53 -0.47 -6.06
N ASN A 24 12.61 -1.04 -4.87
CA ASN A 24 13.22 -0.37 -3.72
C ASN A 24 14.73 -0.16 -3.90
N ARG A 25 15.43 -1.08 -4.57
CA ARG A 25 16.83 -0.87 -4.95
C ARG A 25 16.99 0.32 -5.90
N ALA A 26 16.10 0.49 -6.88
CA ALA A 26 16.13 1.61 -7.81
C ALA A 26 15.83 2.95 -7.12
N ILE A 27 14.99 2.93 -6.07
CA ILE A 27 14.77 4.08 -5.18
C ILE A 27 16.02 4.37 -4.32
N GLY A 28 16.87 3.37 -4.05
CA GLY A 28 17.98 3.49 -3.11
C GLY A 28 17.58 3.22 -1.65
N ALA A 29 16.47 2.53 -1.45
CA ALA A 29 16.00 2.11 -0.13
C ALA A 29 16.69 0.83 0.33
N THR A 30 16.89 0.70 1.64
CA THR A 30 17.53 -0.44 2.28
C THR A 30 16.49 -1.32 2.97
N TYR A 31 16.60 -2.63 2.84
CA TYR A 31 15.66 -3.55 3.50
C TYR A 31 15.89 -3.57 5.01
N ASP A 32 14.82 -3.42 5.78
CA ASP A 32 14.80 -3.58 7.22
C ASP A 32 14.14 -4.92 7.60
N PRO A 33 14.92 -5.92 8.07
CA PRO A 33 14.38 -7.21 8.49
C PRO A 33 13.42 -7.13 9.67
N GLY A 34 13.50 -6.07 10.50
CA GLY A 34 12.65 -5.92 11.69
C GLY A 34 11.20 -5.61 11.33
N SER A 35 10.98 -4.69 10.39
CA SER A 35 9.65 -4.32 9.90
C SER A 35 9.18 -5.14 8.69
N GLY A 36 10.11 -5.74 7.94
CA GLY A 36 9.82 -6.34 6.63
C GLY A 36 9.56 -5.31 5.53
N LEU A 37 9.92 -4.05 5.76
CA LEU A 37 9.79 -2.92 4.83
C LEU A 37 11.17 -2.39 4.42
N TYR A 38 11.18 -1.34 3.60
CA TYR A 38 12.41 -0.70 3.13
C TYR A 38 12.50 0.72 3.63
N ILE A 39 13.67 1.13 4.11
CA ILE A 39 13.93 2.44 4.73
C ILE A 39 14.71 3.33 3.77
N ILE A 40 14.42 4.63 3.79
CA ILE A 40 15.26 5.68 3.20
C ILE A 40 15.61 6.75 4.23
N ASP A 41 16.53 7.65 3.89
CA ASP A 41 16.81 8.83 4.69
C ASP A 41 15.62 9.82 4.65
N CYS A 42 15.12 10.20 5.83
CA CYS A 42 14.04 11.18 6.01
C CYS A 42 14.42 12.63 5.68
N HIS A 43 15.70 12.95 5.50
CA HIS A 43 16.12 14.33 5.26
C HIS A 43 15.49 14.92 4.00
N THR A 44 14.62 15.91 4.22
CA THR A 44 13.77 16.52 3.18
C THR A 44 14.54 17.13 1.99
N ARG A 45 15.78 17.57 2.21
CA ARG A 45 16.66 18.09 1.14
C ARG A 45 17.15 17.02 0.16
N LEU A 46 17.09 15.75 0.55
CA LEU A 46 17.44 14.62 -0.30
C LEU A 46 16.21 14.09 -1.06
N LEU A 47 15.00 14.59 -0.78
CA LEU A 47 13.78 14.11 -1.40
C LEU A 47 13.76 14.35 -2.92
N SER A 48 14.44 15.38 -3.42
CA SER A 48 14.61 15.60 -4.86
C SER A 48 15.49 14.57 -5.56
N ASN A 49 16.22 13.74 -4.81
CA ASN A 49 17.12 12.73 -5.36
C ASN A 49 16.43 11.37 -5.55
N PHE A 50 15.21 11.20 -5.03
CA PHE A 50 14.46 9.97 -5.23
C PHE A 50 13.53 10.09 -6.45
N PRO A 51 13.39 9.02 -7.24
CA PRO A 51 12.58 9.06 -8.45
C PRO A 51 11.09 8.98 -8.12
N ASP A 52 10.26 9.58 -8.97
CA ASP A 52 8.83 9.29 -8.97
C ASP A 52 8.59 7.81 -9.37
N VAL A 53 7.54 7.20 -8.81
CA VAL A 53 7.15 5.82 -9.14
C VAL A 53 5.90 5.84 -10.00
N GLU A 54 5.99 5.20 -11.16
CA GLU A 54 4.92 5.16 -12.14
C GLU A 54 4.21 3.80 -12.18
N PHE A 55 2.88 3.84 -12.15
CA PHE A 55 1.99 2.70 -12.34
C PHE A 55 1.24 2.88 -13.66
N SER A 56 1.50 2.01 -14.62
CA SER A 56 0.74 1.98 -15.88
C SER A 56 -0.42 0.99 -15.74
N ILE A 57 -1.66 1.49 -15.72
CA ILE A 57 -2.87 0.67 -15.66
C ILE A 57 -3.68 0.92 -16.93
N GLY A 58 -3.79 -0.11 -17.77
CA GLY A 58 -4.27 0.05 -19.14
C GLY A 58 -3.39 1.03 -19.92
N ASN A 59 -4.00 2.09 -20.46
CA ASN A 59 -3.32 3.14 -21.21
C ASN A 59 -3.10 4.44 -20.40
N ILE A 60 -3.27 4.37 -19.07
CA ILE A 60 -3.16 5.54 -18.18
C ILE A 60 -1.99 5.32 -17.21
N THR A 61 -1.16 6.35 -17.08
CA THR A 61 -0.05 6.38 -16.12
C THR A 61 -0.44 7.14 -14.86
N PHE A 62 -0.26 6.48 -13.73
CA PHE A 62 -0.50 7.00 -12.39
C PHE A 62 0.85 7.19 -11.70
N ILE A 63 1.16 8.42 -11.31
CA ILE A 63 2.48 8.79 -10.77
C ILE A 63 2.36 9.04 -9.27
N LEU A 64 3.20 8.36 -8.49
CA LEU A 64 3.44 8.63 -7.08
C LEU A 64 4.75 9.39 -6.94
N SER A 65 4.70 10.64 -6.52
CA SER A 65 5.93 11.37 -6.17
C SER A 65 6.51 10.89 -4.86
N VAL A 66 7.76 11.27 -4.59
CA VAL A 66 8.54 10.81 -3.43
C VAL A 66 7.76 10.87 -2.13
N LEU A 67 7.18 12.01 -1.80
CA LEU A 67 6.38 12.15 -0.58
C LEU A 67 5.14 11.23 -0.58
N GLN A 68 4.62 10.83 -1.72
CA GLN A 68 3.39 10.05 -1.81
C GLN A 68 3.60 8.56 -1.54
N TYR A 69 4.84 8.06 -1.67
CA TYR A 69 5.16 6.66 -1.40
C TYR A 69 5.94 6.43 -0.09
N LEU A 70 6.04 7.44 0.77
CA LEU A 70 6.69 7.30 2.07
C LEU A 70 5.67 7.10 3.19
N LEU A 71 6.02 6.25 4.15
CA LEU A 71 5.41 6.10 5.46
C LEU A 71 6.42 6.59 6.51
N ILE A 72 6.11 7.68 7.19
CA ILE A 72 6.95 8.25 8.23
C ILE A 72 6.42 7.76 9.55
N VAL A 73 7.30 7.10 10.28
CA VAL A 73 7.07 6.68 11.65
C VAL A 73 7.92 7.55 12.55
N ASN A 74 7.25 8.31 13.43
CA ASN A 74 7.93 9.05 14.48
C ASN A 74 8.13 8.11 15.66
N ASP A 75 9.38 7.83 16.02
CA ASP A 75 9.74 7.01 17.17
C ASP A 75 10.51 7.85 18.19
N GLY A 76 9.75 8.41 19.14
CA GLY A 76 10.28 9.42 20.07
C GLY A 76 10.77 10.66 19.32
N ASP A 77 12.06 10.97 19.49
CA ASP A 77 12.72 12.09 18.80
C ASP A 77 13.31 11.70 17.44
N THR A 78 13.17 10.43 17.03
CA THR A 78 13.68 9.92 15.76
C THR A 78 12.56 9.76 14.74
N GLN A 79 12.92 9.87 13.46
CA GLN A 79 12.00 9.67 12.35
C GLN A 79 12.52 8.55 11.47
N ILE A 80 11.67 7.57 11.17
CA ILE A 80 11.97 6.46 10.27
C ILE A 80 11.06 6.59 9.05
N CYS A 81 11.65 6.59 7.85
CA CYS A 81 10.94 6.73 6.59
C CYS A 81 10.95 5.40 5.85
N TYR A 82 9.83 4.69 5.93
CA TYR A 82 9.61 3.50 5.13
C TYR A 82 9.08 3.88 3.75
N THR A 83 9.45 3.13 2.73
CA THR A 83 8.67 3.09 1.50
C THR A 83 7.42 2.24 1.72
N ILE A 84 6.35 2.55 1.00
CA ILE A 84 5.07 1.82 1.11
C ILE A 84 5.04 0.52 0.31
N PHE A 85 6.17 0.09 -0.25
CA PHE A 85 6.27 -1.05 -1.15
C PHE A 85 6.69 -2.31 -0.37
N GLN A 86 5.76 -3.26 -0.23
CA GLN A 86 5.98 -4.49 0.52
C GLN A 86 6.06 -5.71 -0.40
N GLY A 87 7.07 -6.56 -0.17
CA GLY A 87 7.34 -7.74 -0.99
C GLY A 87 6.68 -9.01 -0.43
N VAL A 88 5.55 -9.43 -1.01
CA VAL A 88 4.86 -10.69 -0.64
C VAL A 88 4.45 -11.43 -1.92
N ASN A 89 4.75 -12.74 -1.98
CA ASN A 89 4.38 -13.58 -3.13
C ASN A 89 2.96 -14.13 -2.94
N LEU A 90 1.96 -13.37 -3.40
CA LEU A 90 0.55 -13.76 -3.41
C LEU A 90 0.14 -14.23 -4.82
N HIS A 91 -0.80 -15.18 -4.94
CA HIS A 91 -0.89 -16.03 -6.13
C HIS A 91 -2.20 -16.19 -6.90
N ASP A 92 -3.36 -15.60 -6.62
CA ASP A 92 -4.60 -15.89 -7.40
C ASP A 92 -4.97 -17.40 -7.60
N ASN A 93 -6.13 -17.67 -8.20
CA ASN A 93 -6.61 -19.04 -8.43
C ASN A 93 -5.91 -19.75 -9.60
N HIS A 94 -5.23 -19.01 -10.49
CA HIS A 94 -4.49 -19.54 -11.64
C HIS A 94 -2.98 -19.61 -11.38
N GLY A 95 -2.51 -19.22 -10.19
CA GLY A 95 -1.12 -19.31 -9.77
C GLY A 95 -0.22 -18.16 -10.23
N TYR A 96 -0.73 -17.12 -10.90
CA TYR A 96 0.14 -15.97 -11.21
C TYR A 96 0.23 -15.00 -10.04
N LEU A 97 1.39 -14.38 -9.93
CA LEU A 97 1.62 -13.39 -8.90
C LEU A 97 0.68 -12.18 -9.06
N ILE A 98 0.20 -11.67 -7.93
CA ILE A 98 -0.71 -10.51 -7.88
C ILE A 98 -0.07 -9.32 -7.17
N TRP A 99 -0.49 -8.13 -7.60
CA TRP A 99 -0.26 -6.87 -6.92
C TRP A 99 -1.51 -6.47 -6.14
N ILE A 100 -1.33 -5.83 -4.98
CA ILE A 100 -2.40 -5.20 -4.21
C ILE A 100 -2.08 -3.71 -4.10
N LEU A 101 -2.99 -2.87 -4.59
CA LEU A 101 -2.92 -1.42 -4.52
C LEU A 101 -3.83 -0.95 -3.38
N GLY A 102 -3.23 -0.73 -2.22
CA GLY A 102 -3.92 -0.37 -0.99
C GLY A 102 -4.22 1.11 -0.81
N ASP A 103 -4.53 1.50 0.43
CA ASP A 103 -4.94 2.85 0.83
C ASP A 103 -3.95 3.93 0.41
N TYR A 104 -2.64 3.67 0.43
CA TYR A 104 -1.68 4.67 -0.05
C TYR A 104 -1.91 5.02 -1.52
N PHE A 105 -2.20 4.04 -2.39
CA PHE A 105 -2.55 4.27 -3.79
C PHE A 105 -3.95 4.90 -3.91
N LEU A 106 -4.94 4.33 -3.22
CA LEU A 106 -6.35 4.76 -3.29
C LEU A 106 -6.60 6.15 -2.67
N SER A 107 -5.73 6.62 -1.78
CA SER A 107 -5.76 7.99 -1.26
C SER A 107 -5.39 9.04 -2.32
N ARG A 108 -4.65 8.63 -3.36
CA ARG A 108 -4.19 9.51 -4.46
C ARG A 108 -5.07 9.41 -5.68
N PHE A 109 -5.74 8.29 -5.86
CA PHE A 109 -6.57 8.03 -7.00
C PHE A 109 -7.97 7.62 -6.55
N TYR A 110 -8.94 8.49 -6.80
CA TYR A 110 -10.35 8.19 -6.58
C TYR A 110 -10.77 7.02 -7.47
N SER A 111 -11.33 5.99 -6.85
CA SER A 111 -11.77 4.77 -7.52
C SER A 111 -13.30 4.67 -7.56
N ILE A 112 -13.86 4.39 -8.73
CA ILE A 112 -15.27 4.06 -8.94
C ILE A 112 -15.35 2.59 -9.36
N TYR A 113 -16.22 1.82 -8.72
CA TYR A 113 -16.44 0.40 -9.02
C TYR A 113 -17.80 0.22 -9.69
N ASN A 114 -17.82 -0.15 -10.97
CA ASN A 114 -19.03 -0.47 -11.69
C ASN A 114 -19.18 -2.00 -11.79
N VAL A 115 -19.96 -2.55 -10.85
CA VAL A 115 -20.24 -3.99 -10.77
C VAL A 115 -21.04 -4.49 -11.97
N ASN A 116 -21.92 -3.66 -12.55
CA ASN A 116 -22.77 -4.08 -13.66
C ASN A 116 -21.97 -4.27 -14.96
N SER A 117 -20.96 -3.41 -15.20
CA SER A 117 -20.10 -3.49 -16.39
C SER A 117 -18.76 -4.16 -16.14
N ASN A 118 -18.53 -4.67 -14.93
CA ASN A 118 -17.24 -5.18 -14.47
C ASN A 118 -16.05 -4.24 -14.74
N GLN A 119 -16.19 -2.96 -14.38
CA GLN A 119 -15.17 -1.94 -14.65
C GLN A 119 -14.80 -1.18 -13.39
N VAL A 120 -13.55 -0.69 -13.38
CA VAL A 120 -13.13 0.35 -12.45
C VAL A 120 -12.70 1.60 -13.20
N GLY A 121 -13.16 2.74 -12.70
CA GLY A 121 -12.65 4.05 -13.07
C GLY A 121 -11.67 4.56 -12.02
N LEU A 122 -10.57 5.16 -12.47
CA LEU A 122 -9.59 5.82 -11.62
C LEU A 122 -9.43 7.27 -12.07
N ALA A 123 -9.38 8.19 -11.11
CA ALA A 123 -9.12 9.61 -11.35
C ALA A 123 -8.19 10.18 -10.29
N LYS A 124 -7.38 11.18 -10.64
CA LYS A 124 -6.49 11.86 -9.68
C LYS A 124 -7.32 12.56 -8.59
N SER A 125 -6.98 12.32 -7.32
CA SER A 125 -7.59 13.02 -6.19
C SER A 125 -7.12 14.48 -6.11
N ILE A 126 -8.03 15.37 -5.69
CA ILE A 126 -7.79 16.81 -5.53
C ILE A 126 -7.01 17.11 -4.24
N SER A 127 -7.15 16.27 -3.22
CA SER A 127 -6.50 16.43 -1.92
C SER A 127 -5.95 15.11 -1.42
N TYR A 128 -4.74 15.17 -0.89
CA TYR A 128 -4.10 14.06 -0.20
C TYR A 128 -3.24 14.62 0.92
N SER A 129 -3.16 13.88 2.03
CA SER A 129 -2.24 14.19 3.12
C SER A 129 -1.14 13.15 3.17
N TYR A 130 0.05 13.61 3.50
CA TYR A 130 1.13 12.72 3.86
C TYR A 130 0.82 12.06 5.21
N ILE A 131 1.04 10.74 5.33
CA ILE A 131 0.68 9.98 6.54
C ILE A 131 1.91 9.90 7.46
N GLN A 132 1.82 10.57 8.61
CA GLN A 132 2.77 10.43 9.72
C GLN A 132 2.10 9.66 10.85
N ILE A 133 2.78 8.64 11.36
CA ILE A 133 2.26 7.79 12.43
C ILE A 133 3.26 7.78 13.59
N ASP A 134 2.76 7.84 14.82
CA ASP A 134 3.57 7.65 16.02
C ASP A 134 3.82 6.15 16.23
N SER A 135 5.07 5.75 16.53
CA SER A 135 5.44 4.35 16.79
C SER A 135 4.60 3.73 17.90
N LYS A 136 4.14 4.52 18.89
CA LYS A 136 3.24 4.07 19.96
C LYS A 136 1.83 3.77 19.47
N THR A 137 1.42 4.32 18.34
CA THR A 137 0.14 3.99 17.69
C THR A 137 0.28 2.72 16.85
N LEU A 138 1.46 2.45 16.29
CA LEU A 138 1.74 1.23 15.52
C LEU A 138 2.01 0.00 16.41
N PHE A 139 2.76 0.17 17.49
CA PHE A 139 3.23 -0.92 18.36
C PHE A 139 2.68 -0.83 19.79
N GLY A 140 1.72 0.06 20.04
CA GLY A 140 1.11 0.22 21.35
C GLY A 140 0.41 -1.05 21.82
N ASN A 141 0.75 -1.50 23.03
CA ASN A 141 0.01 -2.52 23.74
C ASN A 141 -1.45 -2.05 23.93
N PHE A 142 -2.35 -2.58 23.10
CA PHE A 142 -3.79 -2.43 23.29
C PHE A 142 -4.17 -3.12 24.60
N SER A 143 -4.12 -2.39 25.71
CA SER A 143 -4.70 -2.85 26.97
C SER A 143 -6.22 -2.86 26.79
N SER A 144 -6.76 -4.06 26.66
CA SER A 144 -8.17 -4.34 26.43
C SER A 144 -9.04 -3.75 27.54
N LYS A 145 -9.56 -2.53 27.35
CA LYS A 145 -10.68 -2.00 28.16
C LYS A 145 -11.78 -1.30 27.36
N ARG A 146 -11.89 -1.59 26.07
CA ARG A 146 -13.17 -1.43 25.33
C ARG A 146 -13.39 -2.65 24.44
N TYR A 147 -13.88 -3.70 25.09
CA TYR A 147 -14.52 -4.82 24.43
C TYR A 147 -15.82 -4.28 23.81
N PHE A 148 -15.84 -4.02 22.51
CA PHE A 148 -17.08 -3.99 21.73
C PHE A 148 -17.25 -5.42 21.17
N PRO A 149 -18.09 -6.27 21.79
CA PRO A 149 -18.22 -7.67 21.40
C PRO A 149 -19.13 -7.75 20.18
N GLN A 150 -18.63 -7.42 18.99
CA GLN A 150 -19.30 -7.84 17.74
C GLN A 150 -18.44 -7.74 16.45
N PHE A 151 -17.18 -7.30 16.52
CA PHE A 151 -16.38 -7.08 15.29
C PHE A 151 -15.27 -8.10 15.00
N SER A 152 -14.98 -9.07 15.89
CA SER A 152 -13.86 -10.01 15.66
C SER A 152 -14.20 -11.24 14.81
N GLN A 153 -15.48 -11.53 14.55
CA GLN A 153 -15.88 -12.60 13.63
C GLN A 153 -16.20 -12.09 12.22
N PHE A 154 -16.25 -10.77 12.01
CA PHE A 154 -16.51 -10.19 10.70
C PHE A 154 -15.26 -10.16 9.79
N PHE A 155 -14.05 -10.13 10.35
CA PHE A 155 -12.82 -10.06 9.55
C PHE A 155 -12.47 -11.33 8.77
N SER A 156 -12.94 -12.51 9.20
CA SER A 156 -12.67 -13.77 8.48
C SER A 156 -13.81 -14.16 7.52
N PHE A 157 -15.06 -13.81 7.85
CA PHE A 157 -16.22 -14.14 7.01
C PHE A 157 -16.49 -13.12 5.89
N VAL A 158 -16.16 -11.85 6.09
CA VAL A 158 -16.29 -10.84 5.02
C VAL A 158 -15.17 -10.98 3.98
N MET A 159 -13.97 -11.39 4.37
CA MET A 159 -12.88 -11.67 3.41
C MET A 159 -13.28 -12.76 2.41
N ILE A 160 -13.92 -13.84 2.87
CA ILE A 160 -14.33 -14.95 1.98
C ILE A 160 -15.53 -14.57 1.08
N HIS A 161 -16.42 -13.69 1.53
CA HIS A 161 -17.54 -13.21 0.70
C HIS A 161 -17.24 -11.95 -0.13
N PHE A 162 -16.15 -11.21 0.13
CA PHE A 162 -15.68 -10.12 -0.74
C PHE A 162 -14.70 -10.59 -1.82
N ILE A 163 -14.07 -11.76 -1.68
CA ILE A 163 -13.26 -12.38 -2.74
C ILE A 163 -14.08 -12.58 -4.03
N THR A 164 -15.42 -12.68 -3.95
CA THR A 164 -16.28 -12.78 -5.15
C THR A 164 -16.60 -11.44 -5.83
N SER A 165 -16.28 -10.30 -5.24
CA SER A 165 -16.49 -8.96 -5.81
C SER A 165 -15.19 -8.18 -6.04
N MET A 166 -14.05 -8.86 -5.91
CA MET A 166 -12.73 -8.27 -6.06
C MET A 166 -12.41 -8.10 -7.54
N PHE A 167 -12.27 -6.85 -7.94
CA PHE A 167 -11.89 -6.51 -9.30
C PHE A 167 -10.40 -6.78 -9.53
N VAL A 168 -10.10 -7.86 -10.25
CA VAL A 168 -8.76 -8.15 -10.77
C VAL A 168 -8.69 -7.56 -12.17
N PHE A 169 -7.80 -6.59 -12.36
CA PHE A 169 -7.54 -6.03 -13.70
C PHE A 169 -6.26 -6.63 -14.28
N GLU A 170 -6.26 -6.77 -15.60
CA GLU A 170 -5.19 -7.37 -16.41
C GLU A 170 -4.58 -6.37 -17.37
#